data_AF-A0A2T5BBH1-F1
#
_entry.id   AF-A0A2T5BBH1-F1
#
_cell.length_a   1.000
_cell.length_b   1.000
_cell.length_c   1.000
_cell.angle_alpha   90.00
_cell.angle_beta   90.00
_cell.angle_gamma   90.00
#
_symmetry.space_group_name_H-M   'P 1'
#
loop_
_entity.id
_entity.type
_entity.pdbx_description
1 polymer ?
#
loop_
_entity_poly.entity_id
_entity_poly.type
_entity_poly.pdbx_seq_one_letter_code
_entity_poly.pdbx_strand_id
1 'polypeptide(L)'
;MALSDDIKLFAQVPLFSGLSEDKLRLMAFGAERRRIIEGQTLFREGTSADCGFVVASGSFRLYSTARDGSVRDDGTAGPGTLLSELAMISVVERKFTATATEDGEVIRINRALFRRMLEEYPEVAVMVHGRIRANLEAMISGASGMSGRFA
;
A
#
# COMPACT_ATOMS: atom_id res chain seq x y z
N MET A 1 17.89 11.81 -10.16
CA MET A 1 17.25 10.75 -10.97
C MET A 1 16.28 9.96 -10.10
N ALA A 2 16.74 9.23 -9.06
CA ALA A 2 15.86 8.48 -8.16
C ALA A 2 14.65 9.27 -7.60
N LEU A 3 14.87 10.48 -7.05
CA LEU A 3 13.77 11.28 -6.47
C LEU A 3 12.67 11.65 -7.50
N SER A 4 13.06 11.98 -8.73
CA SER A 4 12.08 12.32 -9.79
C SER A 4 11.27 11.09 -10.23
N ASP A 5 11.89 9.92 -10.21
CA ASP A 5 11.23 8.66 -10.52
C ASP A 5 10.28 8.25 -9.39
N ASP A 6 10.68 8.45 -8.13
CA ASP A 6 9.83 8.20 -6.96
C ASP A 6 8.60 9.11 -6.94
N ILE A 7 8.74 10.38 -7.32
CA ILE A 7 7.61 11.31 -7.49
C ILE A 7 6.63 10.81 -8.55
N LYS A 8 7.13 10.39 -9.72
CA LYS A 8 6.29 9.83 -10.80
C LYS A 8 5.61 8.54 -10.38
N LEU A 9 6.31 7.70 -9.62
CA LEU A 9 5.78 6.46 -9.09
C LEU A 9 4.65 6.73 -8.09
N PHE A 10 4.85 7.65 -7.15
CA PHE A 10 3.81 8.02 -6.19
C PHE A 10 2.59 8.66 -6.86
N ALA A 11 2.78 9.42 -7.94
CA ALA A 11 1.66 9.96 -8.72
C ALA A 11 0.73 8.87 -9.30
N GLN A 12 1.24 7.65 -9.51
CA GLN A 12 0.46 6.51 -10.03
C GLN A 12 -0.31 5.78 -8.91
N VAL A 13 0.07 5.96 -7.65
CA VAL A 13 -0.58 5.31 -6.52
C VAL A 13 -1.96 5.94 -6.31
N PRO A 14 -3.08 5.18 -6.35
CA PRO A 14 -4.42 5.75 -6.26
C PRO A 14 -4.67 6.58 -5.00
N LEU A 15 -4.06 6.21 -3.87
CA LEU A 15 -4.15 6.96 -2.62
C LEU A 15 -3.53 8.36 -2.72
N PHE A 16 -2.49 8.52 -3.51
CA PHE A 16 -1.73 9.77 -3.65
C PHE A 16 -2.11 10.56 -4.92
N SER A 17 -3.00 10.01 -5.75
CA SER A 17 -3.52 10.68 -6.94
C SER A 17 -4.19 12.00 -6.55
N GLY A 18 -3.79 13.09 -7.20
CA GLY A 18 -4.29 14.45 -6.95
C GLY A 18 -3.42 15.29 -6.03
N LEU A 19 -2.37 14.70 -5.43
CA LEU A 19 -1.34 15.48 -4.73
C LEU A 19 -0.50 16.29 -5.73
N SER A 20 -0.14 17.51 -5.34
CA SER A 20 0.79 18.32 -6.12
C SER A 20 2.19 17.69 -6.10
N GLU A 21 2.99 18.01 -7.12
CA GLU A 21 4.36 17.49 -7.22
C GLU A 21 5.20 17.81 -5.97
N ASP A 22 5.05 19.01 -5.40
CA ASP A 22 5.76 19.40 -4.19
C ASP A 22 5.45 18.49 -3.00
N LYS A 23 4.19 18.07 -2.84
CA LYS A 23 3.77 17.16 -1.78
C LYS A 23 4.27 15.74 -2.00
N LEU A 24 4.25 15.27 -3.25
CA LEU A 24 4.84 13.99 -3.62
C LEU A 24 6.36 13.99 -3.37
N ARG A 25 7.03 15.11 -3.64
CA ARG A 25 8.45 15.30 -3.39
C ARG A 25 8.78 15.25 -1.90
N LEU A 26 7.97 15.87 -1.04
CA LEU A 26 8.15 15.80 0.41
C LEU A 26 8.01 14.37 0.94
N MET A 27 7.01 13.63 0.47
CA MET A 27 6.87 12.21 0.81
C MET A 27 8.06 11.40 0.32
N ALA A 28 8.50 11.61 -0.93
CA ALA A 28 9.63 10.88 -1.50
C ALA A 28 10.94 11.16 -0.74
N PHE A 29 11.12 12.38 -0.22
CA PHE A 29 12.29 12.74 0.59
C PHE A 29 12.30 12.05 1.96
N GLY A 30 11.13 11.90 2.59
CA GLY A 30 11.03 11.23 3.89
C GLY A 30 10.95 9.71 3.83
N ALA A 31 10.75 9.14 2.65
CA ALA A 31 10.56 7.71 2.47
C ALA A 31 11.90 6.97 2.35
N GLU A 32 11.90 5.68 2.69
CA GLU A 32 13.10 4.85 2.72
C GLU A 32 13.05 3.80 1.61
N ARG A 33 14.04 3.82 0.72
CA ARG A 33 14.17 2.82 -0.34
C ARG A 33 14.85 1.56 0.20
N ARG A 34 14.30 0.39 -0.13
CA ARG A 34 14.81 -0.90 0.32
C ARG A 34 14.88 -1.87 -0.86
N ARG A 35 16.07 -2.42 -1.09
CA ARG A 35 16.27 -3.52 -2.03
C ARG A 35 15.82 -4.84 -1.41
N ILE A 36 15.15 -5.66 -2.20
CA ILE A 36 14.70 -7.00 -1.85
C ILE A 36 15.17 -7.96 -2.95
N ILE A 37 15.77 -9.07 -2.57
CA ILE A 37 16.22 -10.10 -3.51
C ILE A 37 15.14 -11.14 -3.75
N GLU A 38 15.20 -11.83 -4.88
CA GLU A 38 14.29 -12.94 -5.19
C GLU A 38 14.17 -13.94 -4.02
N GLY A 39 12.94 -14.37 -3.71
CA GLY A 39 12.63 -15.29 -2.62
C GLY A 39 12.60 -14.67 -1.22
N GLN A 40 13.04 -13.41 -1.07
CA GLN A 40 13.00 -12.73 0.22
C GLN A 40 11.58 -12.25 0.56
N THR A 41 11.16 -12.53 1.79
CA THR A 41 9.88 -12.04 2.33
C THR A 41 10.01 -10.58 2.77
N LEU A 42 9.18 -9.70 2.21
CA LEU A 42 9.08 -8.29 2.58
C LEU A 42 8.39 -8.11 3.95
N PHE A 43 7.27 -8.80 4.17
CA PHE A 43 6.58 -8.90 5.45
C PHE A 43 5.71 -10.17 5.50
N ARG A 44 5.34 -10.60 6.71
CA ARG A 44 4.51 -11.79 6.94
C ARG A 44 3.12 -11.40 7.43
N GLU A 45 2.13 -12.18 7.04
CA GLU A 45 0.77 -12.13 7.58
C GLU A 45 0.78 -12.16 9.12
N GLY A 46 -0.16 -11.44 9.74
CA GLY A 46 -0.34 -11.38 11.20
C GLY A 46 0.71 -10.54 11.94
N THR A 47 1.76 -10.06 11.27
CA THR A 47 2.73 -9.16 11.90
C THR A 47 2.18 -7.75 12.04
N SER A 48 2.58 -7.04 13.09
CA SER A 48 2.21 -5.64 13.28
C SER A 48 2.72 -4.78 12.12
N ALA A 49 1.88 -3.88 11.62
CA ALA A 49 2.19 -2.99 10.51
C ALA A 49 2.16 -1.53 10.95
N ASP A 50 3.26 -0.81 10.68
CA ASP A 50 3.45 0.61 10.99
C ASP A 50 3.79 1.44 9.74
N CYS A 51 3.77 0.82 8.56
CA CYS A 51 4.19 1.41 7.30
C CYS A 51 3.49 0.78 6.09
N GLY A 52 3.37 1.58 5.03
CA GLY A 52 3.10 1.11 3.67
C GLY A 52 4.38 0.86 2.89
N PHE A 53 4.28 0.06 1.82
CA PHE A 53 5.36 -0.13 0.85
C PHE A 53 4.82 0.13 -0.55
N VAL A 54 5.45 1.04 -1.29
CA VAL A 54 5.21 1.20 -2.73
C VAL A 54 6.23 0.34 -3.48
N VAL A 55 5.78 -0.53 -4.37
CA VAL A 55 6.69 -1.30 -5.23
C VAL A 55 7.28 -0.36 -6.28
N ALA A 56 8.60 -0.22 -6.30
CA ALA A 56 9.32 0.60 -7.28
C ALA A 56 9.80 -0.22 -8.48
N SER A 57 10.24 -1.45 -8.24
CA SER A 57 10.64 -2.41 -9.27
C SER A 57 10.48 -3.84 -8.77
N GLY A 58 10.48 -4.79 -9.72
CA GLY A 58 10.28 -6.20 -9.44
C GLY A 58 8.81 -6.56 -9.21
N SER A 59 8.59 -7.76 -8.66
CA SER A 59 7.27 -8.34 -8.48
C SER A 59 7.19 -9.13 -7.17
N PHE A 60 6.04 -9.08 -6.52
CA PHE A 60 5.81 -9.69 -5.20
C PHE A 60 4.57 -10.57 -5.21
N ARG A 61 4.72 -11.84 -4.85
CA ARG A 61 3.58 -12.73 -4.62
C ARG A 61 2.95 -12.42 -3.26
N LEU A 62 1.63 -12.29 -3.25
CA LEU A 62 0.83 -12.05 -2.05
C LEU A 62 0.04 -13.30 -1.72
N TYR A 63 0.12 -13.77 -0.48
CA TYR A 63 -0.63 -14.94 -0.04
C TYR A 63 -0.96 -14.88 1.45
N SER A 64 -2.07 -15.49 1.83
CA SER A 64 -2.57 -15.57 3.20
C SER A 64 -2.94 -17.01 3.59
N THR A 65 -3.23 -17.21 4.86
CA THR A 65 -3.67 -18.51 5.38
C THR A 65 -5.19 -18.55 5.45
N ALA A 66 -5.81 -19.47 4.72
CA ALA A 66 -7.26 -19.69 4.77
C ALA A 66 -7.68 -20.34 6.11
N ARG A 67 -8.99 -20.33 6.40
CA ARG A 67 -9.54 -20.87 7.66
C ARG A 67 -9.26 -22.36 7.86
N ASP A 68 -9.09 -23.11 6.78
CA ASP A 68 -8.76 -24.54 6.78
C ASP A 68 -7.24 -24.81 6.87
N GLY A 69 -6.43 -23.75 7.01
CA GLY A 69 -4.97 -23.83 7.05
C GLY A 69 -4.29 -23.89 5.68
N SER A 70 -5.04 -23.90 4.57
CA SER A 70 -4.46 -23.88 3.23
C SER A 70 -3.91 -22.50 2.86
N VAL A 71 -2.94 -22.46 1.94
CA VAL A 71 -2.40 -21.19 1.40
C VAL A 71 -3.36 -20.65 0.35
N ARG A 72 -3.89 -19.45 0.60
CA ARG A 72 -4.69 -18.69 -0.35
C ARG A 72 -3.78 -17.74 -1.13
N ASP A 73 -3.80 -17.84 -2.45
CA ASP A 73 -3.12 -16.88 -3.33
C ASP A 73 -3.97 -15.61 -3.46
N ASP A 74 -3.43 -14.47 -3.05
CA ASP A 74 -4.11 -13.16 -3.10
C ASP A 74 -3.59 -12.30 -4.28
N GLY A 75 -2.75 -12.89 -5.14
CA GLY A 75 -2.31 -12.30 -6.39
C GLY A 75 -0.86 -11.80 -6.35
N THR A 76 -0.55 -10.85 -7.24
CA THR A 76 0.80 -10.34 -7.45
C THR A 76 0.80 -8.82 -7.45
N ALA A 77 1.82 -8.23 -6.85
CA ALA A 77 2.02 -6.78 -6.80
C ALA A 77 3.28 -6.39 -7.57
N GLY A 78 3.09 -5.56 -8.60
CA GLY A 78 4.17 -4.98 -9.39
C GLY A 78 4.34 -3.48 -9.14
N PRO A 79 5.19 -2.79 -9.92
CA PRO A 79 5.51 -1.38 -9.74
C PRO A 79 4.26 -0.48 -9.70
N GLY A 80 4.26 0.50 -8.79
CA GLY A 80 3.15 1.42 -8.55
C GLY A 80 2.09 0.89 -7.58
N THR A 81 2.20 -0.37 -7.14
CA THR A 81 1.29 -0.94 -6.14
C THR A 81 1.68 -0.48 -4.74
N LEU A 82 0.71 0.06 -3.98
CA LEU A 82 0.85 0.35 -2.56
C LEU A 82 0.34 -0.82 -1.72
N LEU A 83 1.25 -1.44 -0.97
CA LEU A 83 0.96 -2.53 -0.04
C LEU A 83 0.75 -2.00 1.38
N SER A 84 -0.25 -2.56 2.07
CA SER A 84 -0.58 -2.23 3.46
C SER A 84 -0.88 -0.74 3.71
N GLU A 85 -1.62 -0.11 2.78
CA GLU A 85 -2.05 1.28 2.88
C GLU A 85 -2.60 1.67 4.28
N LEU A 86 -3.48 0.83 4.84
CA LEU A 86 -4.12 1.09 6.14
C LEU A 86 -3.12 1.21 7.29
N ALA A 87 -1.93 0.59 7.19
CA ALA A 87 -0.90 0.67 8.23
C ALA A 87 -0.28 2.07 8.36
N MET A 88 -0.44 2.93 7.35
CA MET A 88 -0.04 4.33 7.44
C MET A 88 -1.07 5.19 8.21
N ILE A 89 -2.29 4.68 8.40
CA ILE A 89 -3.43 5.42 8.95
C ILE A 89 -3.80 4.91 10.34
N SER A 90 -3.79 3.60 10.53
CA SER A 90 -4.18 2.94 11.78
C SER A 90 -3.21 1.84 12.16
N VAL A 91 -3.25 1.43 13.42
CA VAL A 91 -2.54 0.25 13.89
C VAL A 91 -3.30 -0.97 13.41
N VAL A 92 -2.69 -1.74 12.53
CA VAL A 92 -3.27 -2.96 11.94
C VAL A 92 -2.20 -4.04 11.83
N GLU A 93 -2.63 -5.28 11.62
CA GLU A 93 -1.76 -6.38 11.25
C GLU A 93 -1.72 -6.54 9.71
N ARG A 94 -0.63 -7.13 9.22
CA ARG A 94 -0.50 -7.49 7.79
C ARG A 94 -1.54 -8.54 7.42
N LYS A 95 -2.36 -8.26 6.42
CA LYS A 95 -3.42 -9.17 5.95
C LYS A 95 -2.92 -10.36 5.11
N PHE A 96 -1.69 -10.27 4.61
CA PHE A 96 -1.08 -11.28 3.77
C PHE A 96 0.44 -11.22 3.95
N THR A 97 1.13 -12.27 3.51
CA THR A 97 2.58 -12.33 3.34
C THR A 97 2.93 -11.85 1.94
N ALA A 98 4.00 -11.06 1.82
CA ALA A 98 4.53 -10.60 0.54
C ALA A 98 5.96 -11.11 0.36
N THR A 99 6.20 -11.88 -0.71
CA THR A 99 7.53 -12.44 -1.03
C THR A 99 7.92 -12.05 -2.44
N ALA A 100 9.15 -11.57 -2.62
CA ALA A 100 9.67 -11.19 -3.93
C ALA A 100 9.77 -12.41 -4.85
N THR A 101 9.24 -12.31 -6.07
CA THR A 101 9.37 -13.33 -7.13
C THR A 101 10.52 -13.05 -8.08
N GLU A 102 11.15 -11.88 -7.95
CA GLU A 102 12.35 -11.45 -8.67
C GLU A 102 13.05 -10.34 -7.85
N ASP A 103 14.30 -10.02 -8.19
CA ASP A 103 15.02 -8.89 -7.61
C ASP A 103 14.25 -7.57 -7.83
N GLY A 104 14.10 -6.77 -6.77
CA GLY A 104 13.32 -5.55 -6.83
C GLY A 104 13.61 -4.55 -5.73
N GLU A 105 12.86 -3.46 -5.76
CA GLU A 105 12.96 -2.38 -4.79
C GLU A 105 11.58 -1.92 -4.35
N VAL A 106 11.48 -1.57 -3.07
CA VAL A 106 10.28 -0.97 -2.48
C VAL A 106 10.64 0.33 -1.79
N ILE A 107 9.66 1.23 -1.70
CA ILE A 107 9.75 2.48 -0.97
C ILE A 107 8.85 2.38 0.27
N ARG A 108 9.46 2.38 1.45
CA ARG A 108 8.78 2.34 2.75
C ARG A 108 8.32 3.74 3.12
N ILE A 109 7.02 3.88 3.35
CA ILE A 109 6.40 5.09 3.89
C ILE A 109 5.90 4.76 5.28
N ASN A 110 6.62 5.26 6.30
CA ASN A 110 6.24 5.02 7.68
C ASN A 110 5.05 5.90 8.10
N ARG A 111 4.27 5.44 9.08
CA ARG A 111 3.09 6.16 9.58
C ARG A 111 3.42 7.55 10.13
N ALA A 112 4.59 7.74 10.74
CA ALA A 112 4.98 9.04 11.28
C ALA A 112 5.14 10.09 10.18
N LEU A 113 5.78 9.73 9.06
CA LEU A 113 5.93 10.57 7.88
C LEU A 113 4.57 10.90 7.27
N PHE A 114 3.73 9.89 7.05
CA PHE A 114 2.41 10.10 6.46
C PHE A 114 1.52 10.97 7.35
N ARG A 115 1.56 10.74 8.66
CA ARG A 115 0.83 11.57 9.63
C ARG A 115 1.30 13.03 9.61
N ARG A 116 2.61 13.30 9.57
CA ARG A 116 3.12 14.68 9.44
C ARG A 116 2.61 15.36 8.18
N MET A 117 2.57 14.65 7.04
CA MET A 117 2.00 15.19 5.81
C MET A 117 0.53 15.58 5.95
N LEU A 118 -0.28 14.78 6.68
CA LEU A 118 -1.69 15.09 6.92
C LEU A 118 -1.86 16.28 7.88
N GLU A 119 -0.97 16.42 8.86
CA GLU A 119 -0.98 17.52 9.84
C GLU A 119 -0.52 18.85 9.23
N GLU A 120 0.52 18.82 8.40
CA GLU A 120 1.08 20.01 7.74
C GLU A 120 0.23 20.49 6.55
N TYR A 121 -0.47 19.58 5.87
CA TYR A 121 -1.25 19.88 4.67
C TYR A 121 -2.70 19.36 4.81
N PRO A 122 -3.62 20.12 5.45
CA PRO A 122 -5.00 19.70 5.70
C PRO A 122 -5.76 19.28 4.42
N GLU A 123 -5.46 19.87 3.28
CA GLU A 123 -6.03 19.50 1.99
C GLU A 123 -5.67 18.07 1.56
N VAL A 124 -4.49 17.57 1.97
CA VAL A 124 -4.08 16.18 1.76
C VAL A 124 -4.93 15.25 2.61
N ALA A 125 -5.18 15.64 3.87
CA ALA A 125 -6.06 14.88 4.75
C ALA A 125 -7.50 14.76 4.20
N VAL A 126 -8.05 15.85 3.66
CA VAL A 126 -9.37 15.84 3.02
C VAL A 126 -9.41 14.90 1.81
N MET A 127 -8.39 14.93 0.95
CA MET A 127 -8.31 14.05 -0.22
C MET A 127 -8.21 12.57 0.18
N VAL A 128 -7.31 12.25 1.12
CA VAL A 128 -7.12 10.88 1.63
C VAL A 128 -8.40 10.37 2.29
N HIS A 129 -9.06 11.19 3.11
CA HIS A 129 -10.35 10.86 3.71
C HIS A 129 -11.42 10.55 2.64
N GLY A 130 -11.50 11.38 1.59
CA GLY A 130 -12.39 11.14 0.46
C GLY A 130 -12.12 9.82 -0.26
N ARG A 131 -10.84 9.46 -0.46
CA ARG A 131 -10.44 8.20 -1.09
C ARG A 131 -10.82 6.98 -0.24
N ILE A 132 -10.55 7.03 1.05
CA ILE A 132 -10.92 5.95 1.98
C ILE A 132 -12.44 5.76 1.97
N ARG A 133 -13.20 6.85 2.03
CA ARG A 133 -14.66 6.81 1.94
C ARG A 133 -15.13 6.14 0.64
N ALA A 134 -14.60 6.54 -0.51
CA ALA A 134 -14.96 5.94 -1.80
C ALA A 134 -14.62 4.44 -1.86
N ASN A 135 -13.47 4.04 -1.32
CA ASN A 135 -13.07 2.63 -1.26
C ASN A 135 -14.03 1.83 -0.36
N LEU A 136 -14.41 2.37 0.80
CA LEU A 136 -15.37 1.73 1.70
C LEU A 136 -16.77 1.61 1.07
N GLU A 137 -17.25 2.66 0.41
CA GLU A 137 -18.52 2.64 -0.33
C GLU A 137 -18.51 1.53 -1.40
N ALA A 138 -17.43 1.43 -2.19
CA ALA A 138 -17.27 0.36 -3.18
C ALA A 138 -17.26 -1.04 -2.56
N MET A 139 -16.57 -1.23 -1.42
CA MET A 139 -16.56 -2.51 -0.70
C MET A 139 -17.95 -2.89 -0.18
N ILE A 140 -18.69 -1.95 0.41
CA ILE A 140 -20.04 -2.18 0.92
C ILE A 140 -20.98 -2.54 -0.23
N SER A 141 -20.94 -1.79 -1.34
CA SER A 141 -21.75 -2.09 -2.53
C SER A 141 -21.43 -3.47 -3.12
N GLY A 142 -20.16 -3.86 -3.16
CA GLY A 142 -19.74 -5.19 -3.60
C GLY A 142 -20.23 -6.33 -2.69
N ALA A 143 -20.17 -6.12 -1.37
CA ALA A 143 -20.65 -7.09 -0.38
C ALA A 143 -22.18 -7.25 -0.41
N SER A 144 -22.94 -6.17 -0.56
CA SER A 144 -24.41 -6.22 -0.70
C SER A 144 -24.85 -6.95 -1.98
N GLY A 145 -24.07 -6.89 -3.06
CA GLY A 145 -24.31 -7.64 -4.29
C GLY A 145 -24.09 -9.16 -4.16
N MET A 146 -23.37 -9.63 -3.13
CA MET A 146 -23.14 -11.06 -2.90
C MET A 146 -24.27 -11.76 -2.13
N SER A 147 -25.12 -11.01 -1.41
CA SER A 147 -26.28 -11.58 -0.69
C SER A 147 -27.40 -12.09 -1.62
N GLY A 148 -27.44 -11.64 -2.88
CA GLY A 148 -28.43 -12.08 -3.86
C GLY A 148 -28.09 -13.37 -4.63
N ARG A 149 -26.91 -13.96 -4.41
CA ARG A 149 -26.46 -15.19 -5.12
C ARG A 149 -26.80 -16.50 -4.39
N PHE A 150 -27.45 -16.42 -3.23
CA PHE A 150 -27.89 -17.58 -2.43
C PHE A 150 -29.41 -17.59 -2.17
N ALA A 151 -30.19 -16.93 -3.02
CA ALA A 151 -31.65 -17.08 -3.08
C ALA A 151 -32.04 -17.92 -4.30
#